data_AF-A0A0F5ATE4-F1
#
_entry.id   AF-A0A0F5ATE4-F1
#
_cell.length_a   1.000
_cell.length_b   1.000
_cell.length_c   1.000
_cell.angle_alpha   90.00
_cell.angle_beta   90.00
_cell.angle_gamma   90.00
#
_symmetry.space_group_name_H-M   'P 1'
#
loop_
_entity.id
_entity.type
_entity.pdbx_description
1 polymer ?
#
loop_
_entity_poly.entity_id
_entity_poly.type
_entity_poly.pdbx_seq_one_letter_code
_entity_poly.pdbx_strand_id
1 'polypeptide(L)'
;MAAEKLTRGRLAQIIVMLTLLVVAFFWRTLVYTPGLTIIDCEGERGFCGTSQSQQLIEFAWSKEQDNVIFSVVSDKKPHSAYWGEEGSKQIEISDQLDRNGEKITLTWQWKTQDLPRNPMRFNLVFDRYQFKFNYPKSE
;
A
#
# COMPACT_ATOMS: atom_id res chain seq x y z
N MET A 1 4.13 -18.45 46.00
CA MET A 1 4.82 -17.76 47.11
C MET A 1 3.73 -17.14 47.98
N ALA A 2 3.79 -17.25 49.30
CA ALA A 2 2.78 -16.65 50.19
C ALA A 2 2.55 -15.20 49.73
N ALA A 3 1.29 -14.86 49.40
CA ALA A 3 0.92 -13.50 49.05
C ALA A 3 1.02 -12.68 50.34
N GLU A 4 2.26 -12.27 50.65
CA GLU A 4 2.65 -11.47 51.78
C GLU A 4 1.68 -10.30 51.85
N LYS A 5 1.03 -10.08 53.00
CA LYS A 5 0.01 -9.03 53.21
C LYS A 5 0.52 -7.73 52.59
N LEU A 6 0.07 -7.41 51.37
CA LEU A 6 0.39 -6.13 50.74
C LEU A 6 -0.22 -5.07 51.65
N THR A 7 0.64 -4.34 52.37
CA THR A 7 0.22 -3.17 53.11
C THR A 7 -0.48 -2.24 52.11
N ARG A 8 -1.69 -1.78 52.45
CA ARG A 8 -2.58 -1.03 51.53
C ARG A 8 -1.85 0.08 50.74
N GLY A 9 -0.85 0.72 51.36
CA GLY A 9 -0.02 1.75 50.73
C GLY A 9 0.85 1.25 49.56
N ARG A 10 1.47 0.07 49.67
CA ARG A 10 2.30 -0.49 48.59
C ARG A 10 1.46 -0.93 47.40
N LEU A 11 0.25 -1.44 47.66
CA LEU A 11 -0.71 -1.80 46.62
C LEU A 11 -1.19 -0.57 45.83
N ALA A 12 -1.53 0.52 46.52
CA ALA A 12 -1.94 1.76 45.85
C ALA A 12 -0.84 2.32 44.94
N GLN A 13 0.41 2.28 45.39
CA GLN A 13 1.56 2.73 44.58
C GLN A 13 1.73 1.92 43.30
N ILE A 14 1.61 0.58 43.39
CA ILE A 14 1.70 -0.31 42.21
C ILE A 14 0.55 -0.03 41.24
N ILE A 15 -0.67 0.16 41.74
CA ILE A 15 -1.83 0.47 40.89
C ILE A 15 -1.62 1.80 40.14
N VAL A 16 -1.15 2.84 40.82
CA VAL A 16 -0.86 4.14 40.18
C VAL A 16 0.24 4.02 39.13
N MET A 17 1.30 3.24 39.40
CA MET A 17 2.35 3.01 38.41
C MET A 17 1.84 2.22 37.20
N LEU A 18 1.02 1.18 37.42
CA LEU A 18 0.42 0.41 36.34
C LEU A 18 -0.53 1.26 35.49
N THR A 19 -1.36 2.11 36.09
CA THR A 19 -2.30 2.96 35.32
C THR A 19 -1.55 3.97 34.47
N LEU A 20 -0.48 4.58 34.98
CA LEU A 20 0.36 5.50 34.19
C LEU A 20 0.99 4.80 32.97
N LEU A 21 1.54 3.60 33.16
CA LEU A 21 2.12 2.82 32.08
C LEU A 21 1.06 2.43 31.02
N VAL A 22 -0.13 2.05 31.46
CA VAL A 22 -1.24 1.70 30.58
C VAL A 22 -1.69 2.91 29.76
N VAL A 23 -1.85 4.09 30.38
CA VAL A 23 -2.21 5.33 29.68
C VAL A 23 -1.14 5.72 28.66
N ALA A 24 0.15 5.67 29.03
CA ALA A 24 1.25 5.97 28.11
C ALA A 24 1.31 4.98 26.92
N PHE A 25 1.05 3.70 27.18
CA PHE A 25 0.98 2.66 26.16
C PHE A 25 -0.19 2.88 25.19
N PHE A 26 -1.38 3.20 25.71
CA PHE A 26 -2.53 3.54 24.87
C PHE A 26 -2.28 4.82 24.07
N TRP A 27 -1.68 5.85 24.66
CA TRP A 27 -1.31 7.07 23.94
C TRP A 27 -0.37 6.75 22.77
N ARG A 28 0.68 5.94 22.99
CA ARG A 28 1.60 5.59 21.91
C ARG A 28 0.97 4.73 20.82
N THR A 29 0.08 3.82 21.21
CA THR A 29 -0.64 2.91 20.30
C THR A 29 -1.68 3.65 19.47
N LEU A 30 -2.46 4.56 20.07
CA LEU A 30 -3.46 5.36 19.34
C LEU A 30 -2.82 6.39 18.40
N VAL A 31 -1.67 6.94 18.77
CA VAL A 31 -0.91 7.88 17.91
C VAL A 31 -0.12 7.14 16.82
N TYR A 32 0.02 5.82 16.90
CA TYR A 32 0.60 5.04 15.81
C TYR A 32 -0.47 4.80 14.73
N THR A 33 -0.65 5.76 13.83
CA THR A 33 -1.27 5.51 12.54
C THR A 33 -0.25 4.80 11.65
N PRO A 34 -0.42 3.52 11.27
CA PRO A 34 0.31 2.97 10.14
C PRO A 34 -0.23 3.67 8.89
N GLY A 35 0.25 4.88 8.62
CA GLY A 35 -0.05 5.61 7.39
C GLY A 35 0.47 4.78 6.23
N LEU A 36 -0.36 4.59 5.19
CA LEU A 36 0.16 4.07 3.94
C LEU A 36 1.19 5.08 3.44
N THR A 37 2.41 4.60 3.18
CA THR A 37 3.44 5.44 2.58
C THR A 37 3.09 5.60 1.10
N ILE A 38 2.73 6.81 0.71
CA ILE A 38 2.36 7.14 -0.66
C ILE A 38 3.63 7.42 -1.47
N ILE A 39 3.74 6.77 -2.63
CA ILE A 39 4.84 6.91 -3.58
C ILE A 39 4.24 7.34 -4.91
N ASP A 40 4.60 8.53 -5.38
CA ASP A 40 4.17 9.03 -6.68
C ASP A 40 5.16 8.59 -7.77
N CYS A 41 4.63 7.93 -8.79
CA CYS A 41 5.34 7.40 -9.95
C CYS A 41 4.94 8.20 -11.20
N GLU A 42 5.92 8.82 -11.84
CA GLU A 42 5.72 9.64 -13.04
C GLU A 42 6.43 9.05 -14.25
N GLY A 43 5.81 9.20 -15.42
CA GLY A 43 6.34 8.74 -16.71
C GLY A 43 5.52 7.63 -17.35
N GLU A 44 5.88 7.30 -18.59
CA GLU A 44 5.26 6.21 -19.35
C GLU A 44 5.82 4.84 -18.98
N ARG A 45 7.11 4.77 -18.67
CA ARG A 45 7.80 3.53 -18.32
C ARG A 45 8.99 3.82 -17.43
N GLY A 46 9.32 2.89 -16.54
CA GLY A 46 10.50 2.98 -15.70
C GLY A 46 10.39 2.16 -14.42
N PHE A 47 11.26 2.48 -13.47
CA PHE A 47 11.25 1.89 -12.14
C PHE A 47 10.65 2.88 -11.16
N CYS A 48 9.69 2.43 -10.37
CA CYS A 48 9.14 3.19 -9.27
C CYS A 48 9.54 2.55 -7.94
N GLY A 49 10.07 3.37 -7.04
CA GLY A 49 10.53 2.96 -5.73
C GLY A 49 11.14 4.17 -5.01
N THR A 50 11.32 4.04 -3.71
CA THR A 50 12.01 5.05 -2.90
C THR A 50 13.10 4.36 -2.11
N SER A 51 14.07 5.10 -1.57
CA SER A 51 15.05 4.53 -0.62
C SER A 51 14.39 3.95 0.64
N GLN A 52 13.14 4.32 0.93
CA GLN A 52 12.36 3.80 2.04
C GLN A 52 11.47 2.62 1.64
N SER A 53 11.12 2.49 0.36
CA SER A 53 10.40 1.34 -0.19
C SER A 53 11.38 0.21 -0.46
N GLN A 54 11.18 -0.93 0.21
CA GLN A 54 11.94 -2.15 -0.09
C GLN A 54 11.53 -2.78 -1.43
N GLN A 55 10.51 -2.25 -2.10
CA GLN A 55 9.99 -2.76 -3.36
C GLN A 55 10.29 -1.77 -4.48
N LEU A 56 11.17 -2.18 -5.39
CA LEU A 56 11.39 -1.54 -6.68
C LEU A 56 10.48 -2.24 -7.68
N ILE A 57 9.47 -1.53 -8.18
CA ILE A 57 8.55 -2.07 -9.19
C ILE A 57 8.87 -1.47 -10.54
N GLU A 58 8.92 -2.31 -11.57
CA GLU A 58 9.02 -1.84 -12.94
C GLU A 58 7.61 -1.67 -13.48
N PHE A 59 7.34 -0.55 -14.15
CA PHE A 59 6.03 -0.26 -14.71
C PHE A 59 6.16 0.24 -16.15
N ALA A 60 5.15 -0.05 -16.96
CA ALA A 60 5.02 0.49 -18.30
C ALA A 60 3.56 0.71 -18.68
N TRP A 61 3.29 1.85 -19.29
CA TRP A 61 2.06 2.19 -19.97
C TRP A 61 2.24 1.93 -21.47
N SER A 62 1.23 1.35 -22.09
CA SER A 62 1.12 1.18 -23.53
C SER A 62 -0.28 1.57 -23.98
N LYS A 63 -0.38 2.26 -25.11
CA LYS A 63 -1.65 2.63 -25.73
C LYS A 63 -1.77 1.90 -27.06
N GLU A 64 -2.77 1.05 -27.17
CA GLU A 64 -3.02 0.22 -28.35
C GLU A 64 -4.40 0.54 -28.92
N GLN A 65 -4.45 1.40 -29.94
CA GLN A 65 -5.67 1.89 -30.60
C GLN A 65 -6.70 2.49 -29.63
N ASP A 66 -7.62 1.66 -29.14
CA ASP A 66 -8.68 2.03 -28.19
C ASP A 66 -8.43 1.47 -26.78
N ASN A 67 -7.37 0.70 -26.58
CA ASN A 67 -7.01 0.11 -25.30
C ASN A 67 -5.83 0.84 -24.66
N VAL A 68 -5.90 0.98 -23.34
CA VAL A 68 -4.78 1.36 -22.48
C VAL A 68 -4.37 0.14 -21.69
N ILE A 69 -3.10 -0.21 -21.81
CA ILE A 69 -2.49 -1.33 -21.14
C ILE A 69 -1.49 -0.78 -20.13
N PHE A 70 -1.57 -1.26 -18.90
CA PHE A 70 -0.60 -0.99 -17.84
C PHE A 70 0.00 -2.31 -17.40
N SER A 71 1.32 -2.41 -17.40
CA SER A 71 2.03 -3.59 -16.90
C SER A 71 2.93 -3.21 -15.74
N VAL A 72 2.96 -4.08 -14.72
CA VAL A 72 3.87 -3.97 -13.58
C VAL A 72 4.56 -5.29 -13.34
N VAL A 73 5.87 -5.23 -13.18
CA VAL A 73 6.70 -6.37 -12.77
C VAL A 73 7.10 -6.18 -11.31
N SER A 74 6.75 -7.15 -10.49
CA SER A 74 6.98 -7.14 -9.04
C SER A 74 7.21 -8.56 -8.51
N ASP A 75 8.01 -8.66 -7.46
CA ASP A 75 8.26 -9.93 -6.76
C ASP A 75 7.05 -10.38 -5.91
N LYS A 76 6.12 -9.46 -5.65
CA LYS A 76 4.88 -9.71 -4.89
C LYS A 76 3.64 -9.30 -5.66
N LYS A 77 2.51 -9.94 -5.36
CA LYS A 77 1.19 -9.55 -5.84
C LYS A 77 0.64 -8.37 -5.00
N PRO A 78 0.07 -7.32 -5.61
CA PRO A 78 -0.56 -6.23 -4.87
C PRO A 78 -1.82 -6.71 -4.16
N HIS A 79 -2.11 -6.13 -3.01
CA HIS A 79 -3.36 -6.39 -2.28
C HIS A 79 -4.56 -5.73 -2.96
N SER A 80 -4.35 -4.59 -3.60
CA SER A 80 -5.38 -3.89 -4.36
C SER A 80 -4.80 -3.05 -5.49
N ALA A 81 -5.60 -2.87 -6.53
CA ALA A 81 -5.36 -1.95 -7.64
C ALA A 81 -6.65 -1.22 -8.00
N TYR A 82 -6.61 0.10 -8.08
CA TYR A 82 -7.82 0.89 -8.31
C TYR A 82 -7.50 2.26 -8.91
N TRP A 83 -8.51 2.87 -9.54
CA TRP A 83 -8.46 4.25 -10.00
C TRP A 83 -9.09 5.17 -8.94
N GLY A 84 -8.45 6.31 -8.64
CA GLY A 84 -9.04 7.36 -7.78
C GLY A 84 -8.75 7.23 -6.28
N GLU A 85 -9.35 8.08 -5.43
CA GLU A 85 -9.11 8.09 -3.97
C GLU A 85 -10.05 7.17 -3.16
N GLU A 86 -11.19 6.78 -3.74
CA GLU A 86 -12.18 5.92 -3.10
C GLU A 86 -12.70 4.88 -4.10
N GLY A 87 -12.39 3.60 -3.86
CA GLY A 87 -13.05 2.52 -4.58
C GLY A 87 -12.19 1.28 -4.71
N SER A 88 -12.35 0.34 -3.77
CA SER A 88 -11.92 -1.03 -3.95
C SER A 88 -12.77 -1.71 -5.04
N LYS A 89 -12.40 -1.57 -6.31
CA LYS A 89 -12.84 -2.53 -7.33
C LYS A 89 -11.84 -3.69 -7.37
N GLN A 90 -12.36 -4.91 -7.24
CA GLN A 90 -11.59 -6.11 -7.49
C GLN A 90 -11.28 -6.20 -8.99
N ILE A 91 -10.07 -6.64 -9.30
CA ILE A 91 -9.51 -6.69 -10.66
C ILE A 91 -9.63 -8.11 -11.21
N GLU A 92 -10.05 -8.24 -12.47
CA GLU A 92 -9.71 -9.40 -13.30
C GLU A 92 -8.25 -9.30 -13.73
N ILE A 93 -7.38 -9.97 -12.96
CA ILE A 93 -5.95 -9.97 -13.22
C ILE A 93 -5.67 -11.02 -14.29
N SER A 94 -5.14 -10.61 -15.44
CA SER A 94 -4.51 -11.56 -16.36
C SER A 94 -3.13 -11.90 -15.78
N ASP A 95 -3.10 -12.86 -14.87
CA ASP A 95 -1.87 -13.36 -14.26
C ASP A 95 -1.08 -14.14 -15.34
N GLN A 96 -0.02 -13.54 -15.90
CA GLN A 96 0.99 -14.29 -16.64
C GLN A 96 2.21 -14.48 -15.74
N LEU A 97 2.33 -15.69 -15.18
CA LEU A 97 3.48 -16.10 -14.39
C LEU A 97 4.69 -16.27 -15.31
N ASP A 98 5.77 -15.53 -15.07
CA ASP A 98 7.01 -15.71 -15.84
C ASP A 98 7.71 -17.02 -15.43
N ARG A 99 8.35 -17.68 -16.40
CA ARG A 99 8.89 -19.06 -16.32
C ARG A 99 10.02 -19.26 -15.31
N ASN A 100 10.49 -18.20 -14.65
CA ASN A 100 11.62 -18.23 -13.70
C ASN A 100 11.22 -18.20 -12.21
N GLY A 101 9.94 -18.06 -11.86
CA GLY A 101 9.45 -18.22 -10.49
C GLY A 101 9.81 -17.11 -9.49
N GLU A 102 10.47 -16.02 -9.92
CA GLU A 102 10.93 -14.95 -9.02
C GLU A 102 10.17 -13.62 -9.20
N LYS A 103 9.69 -13.32 -10.41
CA LYS A 103 8.97 -12.07 -10.74
C LYS A 103 7.60 -12.34 -11.35
N ILE A 104 6.60 -11.59 -10.90
CA ILE A 104 5.22 -11.66 -11.38
C ILE A 104 4.96 -10.43 -12.25
N THR A 105 4.49 -10.67 -13.47
CA THR A 105 4.02 -9.61 -14.37
C THR A 105 2.51 -9.52 -14.27
N LEU A 106 2.02 -8.34 -13.91
CA LEU A 106 0.62 -8.02 -13.77
C LEU A 106 0.25 -7.03 -14.86
N THR A 107 -0.74 -7.39 -15.67
CA THR A 107 -1.19 -6.54 -16.77
C THR A 107 -2.66 -6.20 -16.59
N TRP A 108 -2.96 -4.91 -16.70
CA TRP A 108 -4.30 -4.36 -16.71
C TRP A 108 -4.58 -3.75 -18.07
N GLN A 109 -5.79 -3.99 -18.58
CA GLN A 109 -6.23 -3.46 -19.85
C GLN A 109 -7.61 -2.82 -19.69
N TRP A 110 -7.75 -1.59 -20.18
CA TRP A 110 -9.00 -0.84 -20.18
C TRP A 110 -9.24 -0.23 -21.55
N LYS A 111 -10.50 -0.02 -21.94
CA LYS A 111 -10.80 0.81 -23.10
C LYS A 111 -10.64 2.28 -22.74
N THR A 112 -10.21 3.09 -23.70
CA THR A 112 -9.98 4.53 -23.55
C THR A 112 -11.26 5.25 -23.14
N GLN A 113 -12.41 4.80 -23.66
CA GLN A 113 -13.74 5.31 -23.30
C GLN A 113 -14.18 5.01 -21.85
N ASP A 114 -13.66 3.93 -21.25
CA ASP A 114 -14.05 3.47 -19.91
C ASP A 114 -13.15 4.06 -18.81
N LEU A 115 -12.09 4.78 -19.21
CA LEU A 115 -11.18 5.45 -18.30
C LEU A 115 -11.84 6.69 -17.65
N PRO A 116 -11.55 6.97 -16.37
CA PRO A 116 -12.07 8.15 -15.69
C PRO A 116 -11.69 9.42 -16.45
N ARG A 117 -12.68 10.29 -16.76
CA ARG A 117 -12.46 11.56 -17.48
C ARG A 117 -11.62 12.60 -16.72
N ASN A 118 -11.55 12.48 -15.39
CA ASN A 118 -10.72 13.30 -14.53
C ASN A 118 -9.40 12.54 -14.29
N PRO A 119 -8.20 13.17 -14.23
CA PRO A 119 -6.94 12.44 -14.13
C PRO A 119 -6.80 11.83 -12.73
N MET A 120 -7.48 10.72 -12.52
CA MET A 120 -7.33 9.90 -11.34
C MET A 120 -6.07 9.07 -11.57
N ARG A 121 -5.15 9.13 -10.61
CA ARG A 121 -3.97 8.27 -10.59
C ARG A 121 -4.41 6.83 -10.47
N PHE A 122 -3.71 5.92 -11.15
CA PHE A 122 -3.86 4.50 -10.92
C PHE A 122 -3.07 4.12 -9.68
N ASN A 123 -3.70 3.48 -8.71
CA ASN A 123 -3.09 3.16 -7.42
C ASN A 123 -2.86 1.66 -7.30
N LEU A 124 -1.65 1.27 -6.91
CA LEU A 124 -1.31 -0.09 -6.48
C LEU A 124 -0.92 -0.09 -5.01
N VAL A 125 -1.48 -1.01 -4.23
CA VAL A 125 -1.13 -1.15 -2.81
C VAL A 125 -0.39 -2.46 -2.60
N PHE A 126 0.84 -2.35 -2.13
CA PHE A 126 1.67 -3.46 -1.68
C PHE A 126 1.98 -3.28 -0.20
N ASP A 127 1.59 -4.23 0.64
CA ASP A 127 1.83 -4.18 2.09
C ASP A 127 1.41 -2.82 2.72
N ARG A 128 2.37 -1.93 3.01
CA ARG A 128 2.15 -0.60 3.59
C ARG A 128 2.41 0.55 2.62
N TYR A 129 2.72 0.25 1.36
CA TYR A 129 3.08 1.23 0.33
C TYR A 129 1.96 1.35 -0.69
N GLN A 130 1.58 2.59 -1.00
CA GLN A 130 0.66 2.91 -2.08
C GLN A 130 1.43 3.62 -3.19
N PHE A 131 1.58 2.93 -4.32
CA PHE A 131 2.18 3.50 -5.52
C PHE A 131 1.09 4.14 -6.37
N LYS A 132 1.24 5.42 -6.68
CA LYS A 132 0.32 6.19 -7.51
C LYS A 132 0.97 6.47 -8.86
N PHE A 133 0.36 5.99 -9.93
CA PHE A 133 0.85 6.16 -11.29
C PHE A 133 0.03 7.21 -12.01
N ASN A 134 0.71 8.22 -12.54
CA ASN A 134 0.08 9.17 -13.44
C ASN A 134 -0.11 8.51 -14.82
N TYR A 135 -1.32 8.61 -15.37
CA TYR A 135 -1.57 8.24 -16.75
C TYR A 135 -0.86 9.26 -17.67
N PRO A 136 -0.03 8.81 -18.64
CA PRO A 136 0.59 9.72 -19.58
C PRO A 136 -0.50 10.40 -20.41
N LYS A 137 -0.63 11.71 -20.25
CA LYS A 137 -1.47 12.51 -21.13
C LYS A 137 -0.86 12.44 -22.53
N SER A 138 -1.65 12.05 -23.52
CA SER A 138 -1.35 12.37 -24.92
C SER A 138 -1.23 13.88 -24.99
N GLU A 139 -0.04 14.40 -25.27
CA GLU A 139 0.08 15.72 -25.91
C GLU A 139 -0.63 15.71 -27.27
#